data_AF-A0A2K1QGU3-F1
#
_entry.id   AF-A0A2K1QGU3-F1
#
_cell.length_a   1.000
_cell.length_b   1.000
_cell.length_c   1.000
_cell.angle_alpha   90.00
_cell.angle_beta   90.00
_cell.angle_gamma   90.00
#
_symmetry.space_group_name_H-M   'P 1'
#
loop_
_entity.id
_entity.type
_entity.pdbx_description
1 polymer ?
#
loop_
_entity_poly.entity_id
_entity_poly.type
_entity_poly.pdbx_seq_one_letter_code
_entity_poly.pdbx_strand_id
1 'polypeptide(L)'
;MNSVIPTHTLFAPHLLENPRHSPPRADFYQTNTMSGRKRKASTPPADDRMSTSPISSPSVQNRTLPPPLQPRTKRTRTSHATGRPLDLPRLLETLSPADLRSVITNLCSSHPSLTQAVTSLAPRPTLESTLSVLHKYDETFKSSIPFGNRPTSDYTYNRVKQSLSQLLDALKDFTPSFLPPQETQTNVSLSYLDAVTEIVHRLPNWDTPSHNRAKEEAYEELGAAWGSVIKEAMKKSGGIQLGFVGWEERIRRHDDLSGGRLHGAVEELRKGLGVWGAGTPMGMGMGMGMGMGTGMGNAGMEERERVRRELLSGNYGGSAGMVGGGQW
;
A
#
# COMPACT_ATOMS: atom_id res chain seq x y z
N MET A 1 -48.87 -18.78 39.90
CA MET A 1 -48.34 -19.99 40.55
C MET A 1 -46.86 -19.78 40.76
N ASN A 2 -46.46 -19.72 42.03
CA ASN A 2 -45.09 -19.52 42.50
C ASN A 2 -44.29 -20.84 42.45
N SER A 3 -42.96 -20.69 42.61
CA SER A 3 -41.94 -21.64 43.10
C SER A 3 -40.97 -22.22 42.07
N VAL A 4 -39.69 -22.46 42.36
CA VAL A 4 -38.70 -22.00 43.36
C VAL A 4 -37.34 -22.54 42.82
N ILE A 5 -36.27 -21.77 42.95
CA ILE A 5 -34.87 -22.17 42.69
C ILE A 5 -34.40 -23.17 43.76
N PRO A 6 -33.54 -24.16 43.45
CA PRO A 6 -32.61 -24.69 44.43
C PRO A 6 -31.18 -24.25 44.13
N THR A 7 -30.63 -23.47 45.05
CA THR A 7 -29.21 -23.31 45.31
C THR A 7 -28.66 -24.58 45.96
N HIS A 8 -27.56 -25.14 45.45
CA HIS A 8 -26.49 -25.58 46.35
C HIS A 8 -25.14 -25.76 45.66
N THR A 9 -24.18 -25.08 46.27
CA THR A 9 -22.73 -25.20 46.18
C THR A 9 -22.23 -26.42 46.93
N LEU A 10 -21.26 -27.14 46.37
CA LEU A 10 -20.23 -27.88 47.12
C LEU A 10 -18.89 -27.75 46.40
N PHE A 11 -17.95 -27.09 47.06
CA PHE A 11 -16.55 -26.94 46.68
C PHE A 11 -15.73 -28.18 47.06
N ALA A 12 -14.61 -28.40 46.36
CA ALA A 12 -13.41 -29.02 46.92
C ALA A 12 -12.18 -28.12 46.60
N PRO A 13 -11.53 -27.51 47.61
CA PRO A 13 -10.47 -26.52 47.45
C PRO A 13 -9.07 -27.12 47.69
N HIS A 14 -8.39 -27.65 46.67
CA HIS A 14 -6.92 -27.96 46.76
C HIS A 14 -6.21 -28.33 45.43
N LEU A 15 -6.77 -28.07 44.25
CA LEU A 15 -6.12 -28.39 42.95
C LEU A 15 -6.41 -27.22 41.99
N LEU A 16 -5.50 -26.35 41.54
CA LEU A 16 -4.07 -26.45 41.36
C LEU A 16 -3.43 -25.08 41.55
N GLU A 17 -2.28 -25.14 42.18
CA GLU A 17 -1.48 -24.07 42.73
C GLU A 17 -0.67 -23.35 41.64
N ASN A 18 -0.68 -22.01 41.69
CA ASN A 18 0.24 -21.14 40.96
C ASN A 18 1.70 -21.45 41.32
N PRO A 19 2.63 -21.60 40.36
CA PRO A 19 4.03 -21.35 40.63
C PRO A 19 4.45 -20.00 40.02
N ARG A 20 4.42 -18.96 40.86
CA ARG A 20 5.21 -17.74 40.64
C ARG A 20 6.69 -18.12 40.75
N HIS A 21 7.44 -18.07 39.66
CA HIS A 21 8.90 -18.20 39.70
C HIS A 21 9.55 -16.86 40.06
N SER A 22 10.07 -16.78 41.28
CA SER A 22 11.02 -15.76 41.73
C SER A 22 12.41 -16.41 41.80
N PRO A 23 13.50 -15.72 41.44
CA PRO A 23 14.85 -16.27 41.50
C PRO A 23 15.41 -16.22 42.94
N PRO A 24 16.14 -17.24 43.42
CA PRO A 24 16.82 -17.13 44.71
C PRO A 24 18.14 -16.35 44.56
N ARG A 25 18.36 -15.48 45.55
CA ARG A 25 19.59 -14.75 45.84
C ARG A 25 20.77 -15.69 46.09
N ALA A 26 21.95 -15.20 45.73
CA ALA A 26 23.24 -15.76 46.10
C ALA A 26 23.45 -15.68 47.62
N ASP A 27 23.90 -16.79 48.22
CA ASP A 27 24.55 -16.78 49.52
C ASP A 27 25.90 -17.50 49.46
N PHE A 28 26.88 -16.78 49.98
CA PHE A 28 28.27 -17.15 50.14
C PHE A 28 28.43 -18.16 51.28
N TYR A 29 29.12 -19.27 51.03
CA TYR A 29 29.91 -19.94 52.06
C TYR A 29 31.25 -20.41 51.46
N GLN A 30 32.32 -19.76 51.92
CA GLN A 30 33.66 -20.32 51.95
C GLN A 30 33.70 -21.47 52.97
N THR A 31 34.31 -22.61 52.64
CA THR A 31 35.20 -23.34 53.57
C THR A 31 36.20 -24.23 52.80
N ASN A 32 37.45 -23.78 52.87
CA ASN A 32 38.73 -24.47 53.06
C ASN A 32 38.96 -26.00 52.91
N THR A 33 40.18 -26.26 52.41
CA THR A 33 41.19 -27.28 52.82
C THR A 33 41.14 -28.74 52.35
N MET A 34 42.02 -29.02 51.36
CA MET A 34 43.16 -29.95 51.38
C MET A 34 43.05 -31.39 51.97
N SER A 35 43.53 -32.31 51.11
CA SER A 35 44.40 -33.48 51.42
C SER A 35 43.76 -34.87 51.54
N GLY A 36 44.27 -35.80 50.73
CA GLY A 36 44.48 -37.17 51.19
C GLY A 36 44.05 -38.32 50.27
N ARG A 37 45.07 -38.95 49.66
CA ARG A 37 45.29 -40.42 49.66
C ARG A 37 44.76 -41.26 48.48
N LYS A 38 45.72 -41.52 47.60
CA LYS A 38 45.92 -42.70 46.71
C LYS A 38 45.15 -43.97 47.10
N ARG A 39 44.53 -44.63 46.10
CA ARG A 39 44.40 -46.10 46.05
C ARG A 39 44.90 -46.62 44.70
N LYS A 40 45.88 -47.53 44.75
CA LYS A 40 46.43 -48.28 43.61
C LYS A 40 45.40 -49.32 43.17
N ALA A 41 45.23 -49.48 41.86
CA ALA A 41 44.50 -50.61 41.27
C ALA A 41 45.41 -51.85 41.23
N SER A 42 44.86 -52.98 41.64
CA SER A 42 45.47 -54.31 41.62
C SER A 42 45.55 -54.87 40.20
N THR A 43 46.73 -55.39 39.87
CA THR A 43 47.13 -56.18 38.70
C THR A 43 46.40 -57.52 38.59
N PRO A 44 45.98 -57.96 37.39
CA PRO A 44 45.87 -59.38 37.05
C PRO A 44 47.17 -59.90 36.39
N PRO A 45 47.52 -61.20 36.57
CA PRO A 45 48.77 -61.79 36.12
C PRO A 45 48.72 -62.31 34.67
N ALA A 46 49.93 -62.59 34.17
CA ALA A 46 50.31 -63.33 32.98
C ALA A 46 49.50 -64.64 32.79
N ASP A 47 49.28 -65.20 31.61
CA ASP A 47 50.13 -65.35 30.43
C ASP A 47 49.20 -65.54 29.22
N ASP A 48 49.50 -64.92 28.07
CA ASP A 48 49.48 -65.67 26.81
C ASP A 48 50.21 -64.94 25.68
N ARG A 49 51.12 -65.69 25.07
CA ARG A 49 52.06 -65.29 24.03
C ARG A 49 51.33 -65.09 22.70
N MET A 50 51.62 -63.98 22.02
CA MET A 50 52.00 -64.00 20.60
C MET A 50 52.66 -62.66 20.25
N SER A 51 53.99 -62.70 20.12
CA SER A 51 54.79 -61.65 19.54
C SER A 51 54.68 -61.72 18.02
N THR A 52 54.16 -60.68 17.39
CA THR A 52 54.46 -60.37 15.98
C THR A 52 54.76 -58.88 15.89
N SER A 53 56.03 -58.52 16.07
CA SER A 53 56.52 -57.22 15.63
C SER A 53 56.41 -57.13 14.09
N PRO A 54 56.41 -55.90 13.55
CA PRO A 54 57.66 -55.55 12.88
C PRO A 54 58.32 -54.35 13.55
N ILE A 55 59.56 -54.61 13.95
CA ILE A 55 60.63 -53.66 14.18
C ILE A 55 60.83 -52.90 12.87
N SER A 56 60.49 -51.61 12.84
CA SER A 56 61.13 -50.56 12.04
C SER A 56 60.28 -49.29 12.09
N SER A 57 60.55 -48.42 13.05
CA SER A 57 60.32 -46.98 12.91
C SER A 57 61.34 -46.26 13.79
N PRO A 58 62.09 -45.28 13.25
CA PRO A 58 63.26 -44.71 13.89
C PRO A 58 62.90 -43.96 15.17
N SER A 59 63.75 -44.09 16.19
CA SER A 59 63.65 -43.31 17.42
C SER A 59 63.78 -41.83 17.11
N VAL A 60 62.65 -41.11 17.08
CA VAL A 60 62.69 -39.66 17.09
C VAL A 60 62.99 -39.26 18.54
N GLN A 61 64.19 -38.72 18.72
CA GLN A 61 64.66 -38.16 19.99
C GLN A 61 63.59 -37.27 20.61
N ASN A 62 63.44 -37.39 21.93
CA ASN A 62 62.62 -36.58 22.82
C ASN A 62 62.51 -35.11 22.35
N ARG A 63 61.45 -34.78 21.61
CA ARG A 63 60.94 -33.42 21.56
C ARG A 63 60.05 -33.25 22.77
N THR A 64 60.58 -32.64 23.82
CA THR A 64 59.78 -32.05 24.89
C THR A 64 58.89 -30.98 24.27
N LEU A 65 57.66 -31.35 23.95
CA LEU A 65 56.63 -30.39 23.58
C LEU A 65 56.42 -29.44 24.78
N PRO A 66 56.29 -28.12 24.56
CA PRO A 66 55.99 -27.17 25.63
C PRO A 66 54.73 -27.63 26.38
N PRO A 67 54.69 -27.52 27.72
CA PRO A 67 53.48 -27.84 28.46
C PRO A 67 52.35 -26.92 27.94
N PRO A 68 51.15 -27.46 27.65
CA PRO A 68 50.05 -26.60 27.23
C PRO A 68 49.75 -25.63 28.37
N LEU A 69 49.92 -24.34 28.12
CA LEU A 69 49.69 -23.25 29.07
C LEU A 69 48.21 -23.08 29.47
N GLN A 70 47.32 -24.00 29.10
CA GLN A 70 45.92 -23.93 29.52
C GLN A 70 45.34 -25.32 29.78
N PRO A 71 44.50 -25.48 30.82
CA PRO A 71 43.77 -26.71 31.05
C PRO A 71 42.88 -26.97 29.82
N ARG A 72 43.16 -28.07 29.13
CA ARG A 72 42.34 -28.61 28.05
C ARG A 72 40.94 -28.87 28.61
N THR A 73 40.04 -27.91 28.43
CA THR A 73 38.62 -28.06 28.76
C THR A 73 38.10 -29.26 27.98
N LYS A 74 37.84 -30.36 28.71
CA LYS A 74 37.10 -31.48 28.14
C LYS A 74 35.78 -30.89 27.63
N ARG A 75 35.59 -30.86 26.30
CA ARG A 75 34.30 -30.53 25.71
C ARG A 75 33.35 -31.64 26.14
N THR A 76 32.65 -31.41 27.25
CA THR A 76 31.50 -32.21 27.65
C THR A 76 30.58 -32.25 26.43
N ARG A 77 30.17 -33.43 25.99
CA ARG A 77 29.20 -33.59 24.90
C ARG A 77 27.91 -32.88 25.34
N THR A 78 27.75 -31.61 24.97
CA THR A 78 26.53 -30.84 25.17
C THR A 78 25.51 -31.32 24.15
N SER A 79 24.96 -32.51 24.35
CA SER A 79 23.75 -32.99 23.65
C SER A 79 22.54 -32.95 24.58
N HIS A 80 22.51 -32.00 25.52
CA HIS A 80 21.24 -31.60 26.11
C HIS A 80 20.61 -30.64 25.11
N ALA A 81 19.52 -31.07 24.48
CA ALA A 81 18.64 -30.21 23.71
C ALA A 81 18.05 -29.15 24.65
N THR A 82 18.82 -28.10 24.93
CA THR A 82 18.35 -26.95 25.69
C THR A 82 17.47 -26.13 24.76
N GLY A 83 16.21 -25.88 25.15
CA GLY A 83 15.30 -25.04 24.38
C GLY A 83 15.94 -23.66 24.15
N ARG A 84 16.18 -23.32 22.88
CA ARG A 84 16.58 -21.97 22.48
C ARG A 84 15.32 -21.19 22.10
N PRO A 85 15.24 -19.89 22.45
CA PRO A 85 14.16 -19.06 21.95
C PRO A 85 14.19 -19.06 20.42
N LEU A 86 13.01 -19.07 19.81
CA LEU A 86 12.85 -19.08 18.36
C LEU A 86 13.39 -17.76 17.80
N ASP A 87 14.15 -17.85 16.71
CA ASP A 87 14.71 -16.67 16.07
C ASP A 87 13.61 -15.80 15.44
N LEU A 88 13.83 -14.48 15.39
CA LEU A 88 12.83 -13.50 14.94
C LEU A 88 12.25 -13.84 13.55
N PRO A 89 13.05 -14.20 12.52
CA PRO A 89 12.49 -14.55 11.21
C PRO A 89 11.53 -15.73 11.26
N ARG A 90 11.82 -16.72 12.11
CA ARG A 90 10.96 -17.91 12.30
C ARG A 90 9.71 -17.59 13.11
N LEU A 91 9.78 -16.61 14.01
CA LEU A 91 8.60 -16.11 14.71
C LEU A 91 7.67 -15.36 13.74
N LEU A 92 8.21 -14.48 12.89
CA LEU A 92 7.42 -13.72 11.90
C LEU A 92 6.75 -14.63 10.86
N GLU A 93 7.35 -15.76 10.51
CA GLU A 93 6.77 -16.76 9.60
C GLU A 93 5.50 -17.42 10.17
N THR A 94 5.37 -17.50 11.50
CA THR A 94 4.18 -18.07 12.15
C THR A 94 3.01 -17.09 12.29
N LEU A 95 3.25 -15.79 12.07
CA LEU A 95 2.23 -14.76 12.23
C LEU A 95 1.38 -14.64 10.96
N SER A 96 0.08 -14.43 11.14
CA SER A 96 -0.81 -14.14 10.02
C SER A 96 -0.48 -12.75 9.45
N PRO A 97 -0.85 -12.45 8.19
CA PRO A 97 -0.67 -11.11 7.62
C PRO A 97 -1.36 -10.00 8.42
N ALA A 98 -2.46 -10.30 9.11
CA ALA A 98 -3.14 -9.35 9.98
C ALA A 98 -2.34 -9.08 11.26
N ASP A 99 -1.78 -10.12 11.86
CA ASP A 99 -0.95 -10.00 13.07
C ASP A 99 0.35 -9.26 12.78
N LEU A 100 0.99 -9.54 11.63
CA LEU A 100 2.18 -8.82 11.17
C LEU A 100 1.92 -7.33 11.01
N ARG A 101 0.78 -6.95 10.40
CA ARG A 101 0.37 -5.54 10.29
C ARG A 101 0.20 -4.92 11.68
N SER A 102 -0.50 -5.59 12.59
CA SER A 102 -0.70 -5.10 13.96
C SER A 102 0.63 -4.89 14.70
N VAL A 103 1.55 -5.84 14.62
CA VAL A 103 2.88 -5.73 15.23
C VAL A 103 3.65 -4.55 14.64
N ILE A 104 3.68 -4.38 13.33
CA ILE A 104 4.36 -3.26 12.67
C ILE A 104 3.71 -1.92 13.06
N THR A 105 2.38 -1.83 13.05
CA THR A 105 1.66 -0.61 13.47
C THR A 105 1.98 -0.24 14.92
N ASN A 106 2.03 -1.22 15.84
CA ASN A 106 2.39 -1.01 17.24
C ASN A 106 3.87 -0.61 17.42
N LEU A 107 4.77 -1.14 16.58
CA LEU A 107 6.17 -0.74 16.57
C LEU A 107 6.33 0.71 16.09
N CYS A 108 5.62 1.10 15.04
CA CYS A 108 5.62 2.48 14.53
C CYS A 108 5.00 3.48 15.52
N SER A 109 3.94 3.09 16.25
CA SER A 109 3.34 3.95 17.28
C SER A 109 4.26 4.13 18.48
N SER A 110 5.02 3.10 18.85
CA SER A 110 5.99 3.16 19.95
C SER A 110 7.28 3.89 19.56
N HIS A 111 7.69 3.80 18.29
CA HIS A 111 8.91 4.40 17.76
C HIS A 111 8.61 5.14 16.44
N PRO A 112 8.19 6.41 16.48
CA PRO A 112 7.83 7.18 15.29
C PRO A 112 8.96 7.34 14.27
N SER A 113 10.22 7.22 14.70
CA SER A 113 11.40 7.22 13.81
C SER A 113 11.41 6.06 12.82
N LEU A 114 10.77 4.93 13.15
CA LEU A 114 10.68 3.77 12.28
C LEU A 114 9.65 3.95 11.17
N THR A 115 8.65 4.81 11.36
CA THR A 115 7.58 5.04 10.38
C THR A 115 8.15 5.46 9.02
N GLN A 116 9.11 6.39 9.00
CA GLN A 116 9.73 6.83 7.76
C GLN A 116 10.52 5.70 7.08
N ALA A 117 11.25 4.90 7.86
CA ALA A 117 12.01 3.76 7.35
C ALA A 117 11.07 2.71 6.73
N VAL A 118 9.99 2.34 7.43
CA VAL A 118 8.99 1.38 6.95
C VAL A 118 8.32 1.88 5.68
N THR A 119 7.89 3.14 5.63
CA THR A 119 7.27 3.73 4.43
C THR A 119 8.24 3.80 3.24
N SER A 120 9.53 4.03 3.49
CA SER A 120 10.55 4.05 2.43
C SER A 120 10.91 2.65 1.88
N LEU A 121 10.78 1.62 2.72
CA LEU A 121 11.02 0.22 2.36
C LEU A 121 9.78 -0.43 1.72
N ALA A 122 8.59 0.05 2.06
CA ALA A 122 7.34 -0.44 1.51
C ALA A 122 7.21 -0.02 0.04
N PRO A 123 6.92 -0.96 -0.88
CA PRO A 123 6.66 -0.59 -2.26
C PRO A 123 5.38 0.26 -2.33
N ARG A 124 5.38 1.24 -3.23
CA ARG A 124 4.20 2.07 -3.49
C ARG A 124 3.04 1.16 -3.92
N PRO A 125 1.82 1.33 -3.36
CA PRO A 125 0.68 0.52 -3.75
C PRO A 125 0.40 0.69 -5.24
N THR A 126 0.33 -0.43 -5.97
CA THR A 126 -0.06 -0.43 -7.38
C THR A 126 -1.58 -0.38 -7.50
N LEU A 127 -2.09 0.16 -8.61
CA LEU A 127 -3.53 0.19 -8.91
C LEU A 127 -4.18 -1.18 -8.72
N GLU A 128 -3.60 -2.22 -9.31
CA GLU A 128 -4.11 -3.60 -9.24
C GLU A 128 -4.14 -4.14 -7.80
N SER A 129 -3.07 -3.89 -7.03
CA SER A 129 -3.01 -4.33 -5.63
C SER A 129 -4.08 -3.67 -4.77
N THR A 130 -4.32 -2.37 -4.96
CA THR A 130 -5.35 -1.62 -4.23
C THR A 130 -6.74 -2.09 -4.62
N LEU A 131 -7.03 -2.26 -5.91
CA LEU A 131 -8.32 -2.76 -6.37
C LEU A 131 -8.58 -4.18 -5.83
N SER A 132 -7.57 -5.05 -5.78
CA SER A 132 -7.70 -6.38 -5.17
C SER A 132 -8.12 -6.30 -3.70
N VAL A 133 -7.56 -5.36 -2.93
CA VAL A 133 -7.96 -5.13 -1.53
C VAL A 133 -9.37 -4.59 -1.43
N LEU A 134 -9.75 -3.61 -2.25
CA LEU A 134 -11.10 -3.05 -2.27
C LEU A 134 -12.15 -4.09 -2.66
N HIS A 135 -11.85 -4.96 -3.63
CA HIS A 135 -12.72 -6.07 -3.99
C HIS A 135 -12.92 -7.05 -2.83
N LYS A 136 -11.91 -7.31 -1.99
CA LYS A 136 -12.10 -8.14 -0.79
C LYS A 136 -13.08 -7.51 0.19
N TYR A 137 -13.05 -6.19 0.37
CA TYR A 137 -14.03 -5.47 1.19
C TYR A 137 -15.43 -5.52 0.55
N ASP A 138 -15.55 -5.34 -0.77
CA ASP A 138 -16.81 -5.48 -1.51
C ASP A 138 -17.41 -6.89 -1.38
N GLU A 139 -16.60 -7.94 -1.53
CA GLU A 139 -17.05 -9.33 -1.34
C GLU A 139 -17.44 -9.63 0.11
N THR A 140 -16.69 -9.09 1.08
CA THR A 140 -17.05 -9.20 2.50
C THR A 140 -18.40 -8.53 2.76
N PHE A 141 -18.62 -7.34 2.20
CA PHE A 141 -19.91 -6.65 2.26
C PHE A 141 -21.04 -7.49 1.65
N LYS A 142 -20.87 -8.00 0.43
CA LYS A 142 -21.88 -8.85 -0.24
C LYS A 142 -22.19 -10.11 0.57
N SER A 143 -21.17 -10.77 1.12
CA SER A 143 -21.35 -11.99 1.94
C SER A 143 -22.07 -11.74 3.25
N SER A 144 -22.04 -10.50 3.76
CA SER A 144 -22.73 -10.12 5.00
C SER A 144 -24.22 -9.84 4.81
N ILE A 145 -24.71 -9.77 3.56
CA ILE A 145 -26.13 -9.59 3.26
C ILE A 145 -26.87 -10.89 3.62
N PRO A 146 -27.85 -10.86 4.54
CA PRO A 146 -28.60 -12.05 4.93
C PRO A 146 -29.47 -12.53 3.76
N PHE A 147 -29.53 -13.86 3.57
CA PHE A 147 -30.46 -14.47 2.63
C PHE A 147 -31.91 -14.25 3.11
N GLY A 148 -32.72 -13.52 2.35
CA GLY A 148 -34.09 -13.20 2.74
C GLY A 148 -34.82 -12.27 1.78
N ASN A 149 -36.11 -12.05 2.08
CA ASN A 149 -37.06 -11.45 1.14
C ASN A 149 -36.89 -9.92 0.92
N ARG A 150 -36.12 -9.21 1.75
CA ARG A 150 -35.92 -7.75 1.64
C ARG A 150 -34.48 -7.31 1.93
N PRO A 151 -33.62 -7.19 0.90
CA PRO A 151 -32.24 -6.79 1.06
C PRO A 151 -32.08 -5.30 1.44
N THR A 152 -33.10 -4.46 1.27
CA THR A 152 -33.06 -3.00 1.54
C THR A 152 -33.63 -2.60 2.90
N SER A 153 -34.06 -3.57 3.71
CA SER A 153 -34.67 -3.33 5.03
C SER A 153 -33.67 -2.87 6.09
N ASP A 154 -34.16 -2.23 7.14
CA ASP A 154 -33.34 -1.78 8.28
C ASP A 154 -32.61 -2.94 8.98
N TYR A 155 -33.25 -4.12 9.04
CA TYR A 155 -32.61 -5.32 9.57
C TYR A 155 -31.35 -5.66 8.78
N THR A 156 -31.44 -5.68 7.45
CA THR A 156 -30.31 -5.95 6.57
C THR A 156 -29.23 -4.88 6.70
N TYR A 157 -29.61 -3.60 6.76
CA TYR A 157 -28.67 -2.51 6.97
C TYR A 157 -27.85 -2.70 8.25
N ASN A 158 -28.50 -2.98 9.38
CA ASN A 158 -27.82 -3.15 10.66
C ASN A 158 -26.83 -4.34 10.66
N ARG A 159 -27.08 -5.37 9.86
CA ARG A 159 -26.16 -6.50 9.67
C ARG A 159 -24.93 -6.12 8.85
N VAL A 160 -25.11 -5.39 7.75
CA VAL A 160 -24.02 -5.03 6.84
C VAL A 160 -23.33 -3.72 7.21
N LYS A 161 -23.84 -2.99 8.21
CA LYS A 161 -23.34 -1.65 8.57
C LYS A 161 -21.83 -1.62 8.79
N GLN A 162 -21.29 -2.64 9.47
CA GLN A 162 -19.86 -2.73 9.77
C GLN A 162 -19.01 -3.02 8.53
N SER A 163 -19.43 -3.96 7.67
CA SER A 163 -18.70 -4.27 6.43
C SER A 163 -18.80 -3.13 5.42
N LEU A 164 -19.96 -2.47 5.36
CA LEU A 164 -20.18 -1.26 4.56
C LEU A 164 -19.28 -0.11 5.02
N SER A 165 -19.20 0.16 6.33
CA SER A 165 -18.32 1.23 6.84
C SER A 165 -16.86 0.92 6.54
N GLN A 166 -16.41 -0.32 6.73
CA GLN A 166 -15.03 -0.72 6.39
C GLN A 166 -14.70 -0.54 4.91
N LEU A 167 -15.64 -0.85 4.00
CA LEU A 167 -15.46 -0.61 2.58
C LEU A 167 -15.34 0.88 2.27
N LEU A 168 -16.25 1.70 2.81
CA LEU A 168 -16.24 3.15 2.58
C LEU A 168 -15.01 3.82 3.19
N ASP A 169 -14.59 3.42 4.40
CA ASP A 169 -13.38 3.93 5.05
C ASP A 169 -12.13 3.58 4.22
N ALA A 170 -12.05 2.35 3.70
CA ALA A 170 -10.96 1.95 2.80
C ALA A 170 -10.94 2.80 1.52
N LEU A 171 -12.11 3.10 0.93
CA LEU A 171 -12.19 4.02 -0.21
C LEU A 171 -11.67 5.42 0.14
N LYS A 172 -12.03 5.95 1.30
CA LYS A 172 -11.55 7.25 1.78
C LYS A 172 -10.04 7.28 1.98
N ASP A 173 -9.47 6.21 2.52
CA ASP A 173 -8.02 6.12 2.78
C ASP A 173 -7.20 5.98 1.50
N PHE A 174 -7.66 5.16 0.54
CA PHE A 174 -6.90 4.93 -0.69
C PHE A 174 -7.06 6.04 -1.72
N THR A 175 -8.22 6.71 -1.79
CA THR A 175 -8.51 7.67 -2.86
C THR A 175 -7.47 8.79 -2.97
N PRO A 176 -7.07 9.48 -1.88
CA PRO A 176 -6.07 10.55 -1.94
C PRO A 176 -4.73 10.13 -2.54
N SER A 177 -4.33 8.86 -2.42
CA SER A 177 -3.06 8.37 -2.98
C SER A 177 -3.04 8.35 -4.51
N PHE A 178 -4.22 8.30 -5.14
CA PHE A 178 -4.42 8.35 -6.59
C PHE A 178 -4.83 9.73 -7.10
N LEU A 179 -4.87 10.75 -6.23
CA LEU A 179 -5.17 12.13 -6.63
C LEU A 179 -3.90 12.97 -6.77
N PRO A 180 -3.92 14.03 -7.59
CA PRO A 180 -2.87 15.03 -7.60
C PRO A 180 -2.74 15.69 -6.21
N PRO A 181 -1.51 15.96 -5.72
CA PRO A 181 -0.22 15.82 -6.39
C PRO A 181 0.47 14.44 -6.24
N GLN A 182 -0.12 13.50 -5.50
CA GLN A 182 0.52 12.21 -5.18
C GLN A 182 0.65 11.32 -6.41
N GLU A 183 -0.41 11.20 -7.20
CA GLU A 183 -0.36 10.55 -8.52
C GLU A 183 -0.23 11.59 -9.63
N THR A 184 0.74 11.38 -10.51
CA THR A 184 1.03 12.30 -11.61
C THR A 184 0.43 11.81 -12.92
N GLN A 185 0.20 10.51 -13.06
CA GLN A 185 -0.34 9.87 -14.25
C GLN A 185 -1.86 9.94 -14.24
N THR A 186 -2.41 10.87 -15.03
CA THR A 186 -3.85 11.06 -15.21
C THR A 186 -4.61 9.76 -15.50
N ASN A 187 -4.11 8.91 -16.40
CA ASN A 187 -4.79 7.67 -16.75
C ASN A 187 -4.91 6.69 -15.57
N VAL A 188 -3.93 6.64 -14.68
CA VAL A 188 -3.98 5.79 -13.47
C VAL A 188 -5.04 6.31 -12.51
N SER A 189 -5.05 7.63 -12.27
CA SER A 189 -6.07 8.28 -11.44
C SER A 189 -7.48 8.07 -11.97
N LEU A 190 -7.70 8.27 -13.28
CA LEU A 190 -9.02 8.08 -13.90
C LEU A 190 -9.46 6.61 -13.88
N SER A 191 -8.54 5.67 -14.12
CA SER A 191 -8.84 4.23 -14.06
C SER A 191 -9.18 3.77 -12.65
N TYR A 192 -8.50 4.32 -11.63
CA TYR A 192 -8.86 4.10 -10.23
C TYR A 192 -10.27 4.63 -9.93
N LEU A 193 -10.56 5.87 -10.32
CA LEU A 193 -11.85 6.50 -10.07
C LEU A 193 -13.01 5.80 -10.78
N ASP A 194 -12.81 5.33 -12.02
CA ASP A 194 -13.76 4.51 -12.79
C ASP A 194 -14.15 3.25 -11.98
N ALA A 195 -13.14 2.46 -11.59
CA ALA A 195 -13.34 1.22 -10.84
C ALA A 195 -14.00 1.44 -9.46
N VAL A 196 -13.58 2.47 -8.72
CA VAL A 196 -14.16 2.78 -7.41
C VAL A 196 -15.58 3.31 -7.52
N THR A 197 -15.86 4.16 -8.51
CA THR A 197 -17.22 4.67 -8.74
C THR A 197 -18.15 3.52 -9.11
N GLU A 198 -17.67 2.52 -9.86
CA GLU A 198 -18.43 1.29 -10.13
C GLU A 198 -18.76 0.50 -8.86
N ILE A 199 -17.82 0.39 -7.91
CA ILE A 199 -18.10 -0.23 -6.60
C ILE A 199 -19.22 0.53 -5.87
N VAL A 200 -19.16 1.86 -5.83
CA VAL A 200 -20.17 2.70 -5.16
C VAL A 200 -21.54 2.59 -5.85
N HIS A 201 -21.58 2.49 -7.19
CA HIS A 201 -22.82 2.26 -7.93
C HIS A 201 -23.52 0.96 -7.52
N ARG A 202 -22.76 -0.10 -7.22
CA ARG A 202 -23.29 -1.41 -6.82
C ARG A 202 -23.86 -1.43 -5.39
N LEU A 203 -23.61 -0.40 -4.58
CA LEU A 203 -24.18 -0.33 -3.23
C LEU A 203 -25.71 -0.19 -3.30
N PRO A 204 -26.47 -0.87 -2.43
CA PRO A 204 -27.93 -0.78 -2.42
C PRO A 204 -28.40 0.62 -1.98
N ASN A 205 -29.61 0.98 -2.42
CA ASN A 205 -30.36 2.06 -1.81
C ASN A 205 -31.27 1.46 -0.73
N TRP A 206 -31.14 1.94 0.49
CA TRP A 206 -31.90 1.49 1.66
C TRP A 206 -33.27 2.15 1.69
N ASP A 207 -34.26 1.45 2.25
CA ASP A 207 -35.63 1.96 2.40
C ASP A 207 -35.66 3.22 3.29
N THR A 208 -34.82 3.21 4.33
CA THR A 208 -34.65 4.34 5.26
C THR A 208 -33.64 5.36 4.70
N PRO A 209 -34.06 6.62 4.43
CA PRO A 209 -33.19 7.62 3.80
C PRO A 209 -31.90 7.93 4.57
N SER A 210 -31.92 7.90 5.90
CA SER A 210 -30.73 8.18 6.71
C SER A 210 -29.59 7.18 6.48
N HIS A 211 -29.91 5.95 6.04
CA HIS A 211 -28.90 4.93 5.75
C HIS A 211 -28.22 5.15 4.40
N ASN A 212 -28.84 5.91 3.50
CA ASN A 212 -28.27 6.26 2.19
C ASN A 212 -27.20 7.35 2.28
N ARG A 213 -27.18 8.13 3.37
CA ARG A 213 -26.24 9.25 3.55
C ARG A 213 -24.78 8.86 3.31
N ALA A 214 -24.34 7.69 3.79
CA ALA A 214 -22.95 7.25 3.61
C ALA A 214 -22.59 7.03 2.12
N LYS A 215 -23.55 6.55 1.33
CA LYS A 215 -23.40 6.40 -0.13
C LYS A 215 -23.39 7.76 -0.82
N GLU A 216 -24.22 8.69 -0.36
CA GLU A 216 -24.27 10.06 -0.88
C GLU A 216 -22.96 10.82 -0.62
N GLU A 217 -22.43 10.74 0.61
CA GLU A 217 -21.14 11.31 0.97
C GLU A 217 -20.00 10.72 0.11
N ALA A 218 -20.03 9.41 -0.15
CA ALA A 218 -19.06 8.77 -1.05
C ALA A 218 -19.13 9.33 -2.48
N TYR A 219 -20.34 9.59 -3.02
CA TYR A 219 -20.48 10.22 -4.33
C TYR A 219 -19.97 11.66 -4.35
N GLU A 220 -20.19 12.44 -3.29
CA GLU A 220 -19.69 13.82 -3.21
C GLU A 220 -18.15 13.85 -3.19
N GLU A 221 -17.53 12.98 -2.38
CA GLU A 221 -16.08 12.84 -2.32
C GLU A 221 -15.50 12.37 -3.65
N LEU A 222 -16.13 11.39 -4.32
CA LEU A 222 -15.71 10.94 -5.65
C LEU A 222 -15.93 12.03 -6.71
N GLY A 223 -17.02 12.78 -6.66
CA GLY A 223 -17.27 13.89 -7.58
C GLY A 223 -16.20 14.97 -7.46
N ALA A 224 -15.81 15.32 -6.24
CA ALA A 224 -14.69 16.24 -5.99
C ALA A 224 -13.35 15.67 -6.49
N ALA A 225 -13.10 14.38 -6.27
CA ALA A 225 -11.92 13.67 -6.75
C ALA A 225 -11.82 13.69 -8.28
N TRP A 226 -12.90 13.31 -8.99
CA TRP A 226 -13.01 13.41 -10.44
C TRP A 226 -12.71 14.82 -10.94
N GLY A 227 -13.35 15.83 -10.34
CA GLY A 227 -13.11 17.24 -10.70
C GLY A 227 -11.65 17.64 -10.53
N SER A 228 -10.97 17.20 -9.47
CA SER A 228 -9.56 17.52 -9.22
C SER A 228 -8.62 16.90 -10.27
N VAL A 229 -8.84 15.63 -10.64
CA VAL A 229 -8.04 14.92 -11.64
C VAL A 229 -8.24 15.53 -13.02
N ILE A 230 -9.49 15.84 -13.37
CA ILE A 230 -9.85 16.46 -14.65
C ILE A 230 -9.18 17.85 -14.79
N LYS A 231 -9.25 18.68 -13.75
CA LYS A 231 -8.58 20.00 -13.72
C LYS A 231 -7.08 19.87 -13.93
N GLU A 232 -6.45 18.89 -13.28
CA GLU A 232 -5.02 18.66 -13.42
C GLU A 232 -4.64 18.15 -14.81
N ALA A 233 -5.45 17.25 -15.38
CA ALA A 233 -5.27 16.74 -16.73
C ALA A 233 -5.38 17.85 -17.79
N MET A 234 -6.29 18.80 -17.59
CA MET A 234 -6.42 19.98 -18.45
C MET A 234 -5.18 20.87 -18.37
N LYS A 235 -4.64 21.10 -17.17
CA LYS A 235 -3.41 21.89 -16.98
C LYS A 235 -2.19 21.25 -17.66
N LYS A 236 -2.03 19.93 -17.53
CA LYS A 236 -0.82 19.23 -17.99
C LYS A 236 -0.77 18.97 -19.49
N SER A 237 -1.91 18.61 -20.10
CA SER A 237 -1.93 18.17 -21.50
C SER A 237 -3.01 18.84 -22.34
N GLY A 238 -3.55 19.99 -21.90
CA GLY A 238 -4.64 20.69 -22.59
C GLY A 238 -5.88 19.83 -22.80
N GLY A 239 -6.09 18.79 -21.97
CA GLY A 239 -7.23 17.88 -22.09
C GLY A 239 -7.15 16.83 -23.22
N ILE A 240 -6.07 16.80 -24.01
CA ILE A 240 -5.94 15.87 -25.16
C ILE A 240 -6.11 14.41 -24.71
N GLN A 241 -5.48 14.00 -23.60
CA GLN A 241 -5.58 12.63 -23.08
C GLN A 241 -7.00 12.22 -22.67
N LEU A 242 -7.87 13.19 -22.35
CA LEU A 242 -9.25 12.93 -21.92
C LEU A 242 -10.15 12.60 -23.11
N GLY A 243 -9.92 13.26 -24.25
CA GLY A 243 -10.70 13.06 -25.48
C GLY A 243 -10.37 11.76 -26.22
N PHE A 244 -9.10 11.38 -26.31
CA PHE A 244 -8.68 10.20 -27.08
C PHE A 244 -9.08 8.85 -26.46
N VAL A 245 -9.30 8.80 -25.14
CA VAL A 245 -9.54 7.55 -24.39
C VAL A 245 -11.04 7.34 -24.07
N GLY A 246 -11.91 8.24 -24.53
CA GLY A 246 -13.36 8.15 -24.31
C GLY A 246 -13.78 8.35 -22.86
N TRP A 247 -12.99 9.09 -22.08
CA TRP A 247 -13.30 9.37 -20.67
C TRP A 247 -14.58 10.20 -20.51
N GLU A 248 -14.93 11.01 -21.52
CA GLU A 248 -16.18 11.76 -21.54
C GLU A 248 -17.41 10.87 -21.43
N GLU A 249 -17.48 9.81 -22.22
CA GLU A 249 -18.63 8.92 -22.19
C GLU A 249 -18.71 8.13 -20.88
N ARG A 250 -17.57 7.73 -20.31
CA ARG A 250 -17.53 7.03 -19.02
C ARG A 250 -18.01 7.92 -17.88
N ILE A 251 -17.53 9.15 -17.80
CA ILE A 251 -17.93 10.08 -16.73
C ILE A 251 -19.41 10.46 -16.88
N ARG A 252 -19.90 10.66 -18.11
CA ARG A 252 -21.32 10.90 -18.37
C ARG A 252 -22.16 9.72 -17.87
N ARG A 253 -21.75 8.49 -18.18
CA ARG A 253 -22.42 7.27 -17.68
C ARG A 253 -22.44 7.22 -16.15
N HIS A 254 -21.33 7.55 -15.49
CA HIS A 254 -21.29 7.61 -14.03
C HIS A 254 -22.20 8.71 -13.46
N ASP A 255 -22.28 9.87 -14.13
CA ASP A 255 -23.17 10.96 -13.72
C ASP A 255 -24.64 10.53 -13.77
N ASP A 256 -25.06 9.92 -14.88
CA ASP A 256 -26.41 9.37 -15.05
C ASP A 256 -26.75 8.34 -13.96
N LEU A 257 -25.83 7.40 -13.68
CA LEU A 257 -26.00 6.37 -12.66
C LEU A 257 -26.00 6.93 -11.22
N SER A 258 -25.31 8.06 -11.00
CA SER A 258 -25.26 8.73 -9.71
C SER A 258 -26.45 9.66 -9.45
N GLY A 259 -27.30 9.91 -10.46
CA GLY A 259 -28.40 10.85 -10.39
C GLY A 259 -27.94 12.32 -10.44
N GLY A 260 -26.89 12.62 -11.19
CA GLY A 260 -26.38 14.00 -11.37
C GLY A 260 -25.34 14.44 -10.34
N ARG A 261 -24.82 13.53 -9.51
CA ARG A 261 -23.85 13.90 -8.45
C ARG A 261 -22.43 14.12 -8.98
N LEU A 262 -22.12 13.60 -10.17
CA LEU A 262 -20.84 13.84 -10.84
C LEU A 262 -20.92 14.97 -11.88
N HIS A 263 -22.04 15.69 -11.93
CA HIS A 263 -22.31 16.69 -12.96
C HIS A 263 -21.24 17.77 -13.01
N GLY A 264 -20.73 18.20 -11.84
CA GLY A 264 -19.63 19.15 -11.76
C GLY A 264 -18.37 18.66 -12.48
N ALA A 265 -18.04 17.37 -12.40
CA ALA A 265 -16.91 16.79 -13.12
C ALA A 265 -17.17 16.70 -14.63
N VAL A 266 -18.39 16.38 -15.05
CA VAL A 266 -18.81 16.39 -16.46
C VAL A 266 -18.70 17.80 -17.06
N GLU A 267 -19.17 18.81 -16.35
CA GLU A 267 -19.07 20.21 -16.79
C GLU A 267 -17.62 20.67 -16.93
N GLU A 268 -16.78 20.36 -15.95
CA GLU A 268 -15.34 20.68 -16.00
C GLU A 268 -14.73 20.02 -17.24
N LEU A 269 -15.01 18.74 -17.47
CA LEU A 269 -14.54 18.02 -18.67
C LEU A 269 -14.99 18.70 -19.97
N ARG A 270 -16.28 19.04 -20.07
CA ARG A 270 -16.85 19.72 -21.24
C ARG A 270 -16.20 21.08 -21.47
N LYS A 271 -15.94 21.84 -20.41
CA LYS A 271 -15.24 23.13 -20.49
C LYS A 271 -13.84 22.95 -21.07
N GLY A 272 -13.07 21.96 -20.60
CA GLY A 272 -11.72 21.74 -21.13
C GLY A 272 -11.67 21.18 -22.55
N LEU A 273 -12.63 20.34 -22.97
CA LEU A 273 -12.71 19.83 -24.34
C LEU A 273 -13.24 20.91 -25.31
N GLY A 274 -14.17 21.76 -24.87
CA GLY A 274 -14.75 22.85 -25.67
C GLY A 274 -13.74 23.93 -26.08
N VAL A 275 -12.67 24.12 -25.30
CA VAL A 275 -11.56 25.03 -25.64
C VAL A 275 -10.82 24.59 -26.93
N TRP A 276 -10.93 23.31 -27.33
CA TRP A 276 -10.42 22.81 -28.62
C TRP A 276 -11.52 22.58 -29.66
N GLY A 277 -12.77 22.33 -29.24
CA GLY A 277 -13.91 22.13 -30.15
C GLY A 277 -14.39 23.40 -30.87
N ALA A 278 -14.04 24.58 -30.37
CA ALA A 278 -14.35 25.86 -31.00
C ALA A 278 -13.10 26.43 -31.72
N GLY A 279 -12.82 25.92 -32.92
CA GLY A 279 -12.17 26.73 -33.96
C GLY A 279 -10.64 26.78 -34.01
N THR A 280 -9.91 25.70 -33.72
CA THR A 280 -8.51 25.59 -34.14
C THR A 280 -8.38 24.69 -35.38
N PRO A 281 -8.12 25.23 -36.58
CA PRO A 281 -7.75 24.39 -37.72
C PRO A 281 -6.36 23.82 -37.44
N MET A 282 -6.29 22.50 -37.24
CA MET A 282 -5.06 21.73 -37.29
C MET A 282 -4.47 21.83 -38.70
N GLY A 283 -3.60 22.81 -38.89
CA GLY A 283 -2.75 22.98 -40.06
C GLY A 283 -1.44 23.61 -39.62
N MET A 284 -0.42 22.76 -39.49
CA MET A 284 1.03 23.04 -39.54
C MET A 284 1.55 24.37 -38.96
N GLY A 285 2.42 24.28 -37.94
CA GLY A 285 3.41 25.32 -37.71
C GLY A 285 4.01 25.32 -36.31
N MET A 286 5.28 24.90 -36.21
CA MET A 286 6.16 25.28 -35.11
C MET A 286 6.11 26.79 -34.85
N GLY A 287 6.26 27.19 -33.58
CA GLY A 287 6.87 28.47 -33.23
C GLY A 287 6.14 29.25 -32.16
N MET A 288 6.81 29.33 -30.99
CA MET A 288 6.99 30.54 -30.18
C MET A 288 5.78 31.36 -29.73
N GLY A 289 5.74 31.63 -28.42
CA GLY A 289 5.38 32.97 -27.95
C GLY A 289 4.19 33.03 -27.01
N MET A 290 4.48 33.40 -25.76
CA MET A 290 3.52 33.87 -24.77
C MET A 290 2.66 35.05 -25.29
N GLY A 291 1.44 35.18 -24.77
CA GLY A 291 0.72 36.45 -24.80
C GLY A 291 -0.72 36.32 -24.33
N MET A 292 -1.00 36.81 -23.11
CA MET A 292 -2.36 37.15 -22.69
C MET A 292 -2.99 38.17 -23.65
N GLY A 293 -4.29 38.04 -23.94
CA GLY A 293 -5.02 39.04 -24.70
C GLY A 293 -6.51 38.75 -24.77
N THR A 294 -7.27 39.49 -23.98
CA THR A 294 -8.72 39.67 -23.98
C THR A 294 -9.30 40.00 -25.36
N GLY A 295 -10.58 39.71 -25.55
CA GLY A 295 -11.25 39.60 -26.85
C GLY A 295 -11.26 40.84 -27.75
N MET A 296 -11.41 40.58 -29.05
CA MET A 296 -12.06 41.45 -30.02
C MET A 296 -12.40 40.62 -31.27
N GLY A 297 -13.62 40.75 -31.77
CA GLY A 297 -14.16 39.91 -32.84
C GLY A 297 -13.58 40.15 -34.23
N ASN A 298 -13.68 39.10 -35.06
CA ASN A 298 -14.03 39.03 -36.48
C ASN A 298 -13.49 40.07 -37.52
N ALA A 299 -12.48 40.88 -37.22
CA ALA A 299 -11.92 41.83 -38.19
C ALA A 299 -10.79 41.23 -39.07
N GLY A 300 -10.11 40.18 -38.60
CA GLY A 300 -8.96 39.60 -39.31
C GLY A 300 -9.31 38.64 -40.46
N MET A 301 -10.56 38.17 -40.54
CA MET A 301 -11.00 37.25 -41.59
C MET A 301 -11.25 37.99 -42.91
N GLU A 302 -11.84 39.17 -42.84
CA GLU A 302 -12.15 40.00 -44.02
C GLU A 302 -10.89 40.54 -44.70
N GLU A 303 -9.87 40.91 -43.91
CA GLU A 303 -8.57 41.37 -44.44
C GLU A 303 -7.86 40.23 -45.19
N ARG A 304 -7.90 39.01 -44.63
CA ARG A 304 -7.34 37.82 -45.28
C ARG A 304 -8.07 37.46 -46.57
N GLU A 305 -9.38 37.66 -46.63
CA GLU A 305 -10.17 37.46 -47.86
C GLU A 305 -9.94 38.56 -48.91
N ARG A 306 -9.70 39.80 -48.49
CA ARG A 306 -9.29 40.89 -49.39
C ARG A 306 -7.94 40.61 -50.03
N VAL A 307 -6.93 40.28 -49.21
CA VAL A 307 -5.59 39.94 -49.70
C VAL A 307 -5.66 38.72 -50.62
N ARG A 308 -6.46 37.71 -50.27
CA ARG A 308 -6.64 36.53 -51.15
C ARG A 308 -7.28 36.89 -52.49
N ARG A 309 -8.30 37.76 -52.52
CA ARG A 309 -8.90 38.24 -53.78
C ARG A 309 -7.92 39.08 -54.62
N GLU A 310 -7.10 39.90 -53.97
CA GLU A 310 -6.08 40.71 -54.64
C GLU A 310 -5.02 39.83 -55.30
N LEU A 311 -4.53 38.81 -54.60
CA LEU A 311 -3.57 37.83 -55.12
C LEU A 311 -4.15 36.96 -56.26
N LEU A 312 -5.45 36.63 -56.23
CA LEU A 312 -6.12 35.87 -57.30
C LEU A 312 -6.50 36.74 -58.52
N SER A 313 -6.60 38.05 -58.37
CA SER A 313 -6.96 38.97 -59.46
C SER A 313 -5.81 39.28 -60.43
N GLY A 314 -4.60 38.78 -60.15
CA GLY A 314 -3.48 38.76 -61.11
C GLY A 314 -2.90 40.13 -61.48
N ASN A 315 -3.26 41.21 -60.80
CA ASN A 315 -2.76 42.56 -61.11
C ASN A 315 -1.51 42.90 -60.28
N TYR A 316 -0.39 42.22 -60.53
CA TYR A 316 0.92 42.62 -60.02
C TYR A 316 1.57 43.60 -60.99
N GLY A 317 1.76 44.84 -60.56
CA GLY A 317 2.60 45.81 -61.28
C GLY A 317 1.84 47.02 -61.81
N GLY A 318 1.62 48.01 -60.94
CA GLY A 318 1.19 49.36 -61.31
C GLY A 318 2.05 50.40 -60.61
N SER A 319 3.27 50.59 -61.12
CA SER A 319 4.13 51.79 -60.97
C SER A 319 4.07 52.54 -59.63
N ALA A 320 4.85 52.06 -58.65
CA ALA A 320 5.34 52.93 -57.59
C ALA A 320 6.28 53.99 -58.22
N GLY A 321 5.92 55.26 -58.05
CA GLY A 321 6.70 56.41 -58.47
C GLY A 321 8.12 56.36 -57.91
N MET A 322 9.08 56.58 -58.81
CA MET A 322 10.48 56.82 -58.49
C MET A 322 10.61 58.07 -57.61
N VAL A 323 11.25 57.90 -56.46
CA VAL A 323 11.75 58.97 -55.60
C VAL A 323 13.06 59.51 -56.17
N GLY A 324 13.02 60.80 -56.53
CA GLY A 324 14.02 61.87 -56.40
C GLY A 324 15.53 61.62 -56.41
N GLY A 325 16.22 62.55 -57.11
CA GLY A 325 17.45 63.18 -56.62
C GLY A 325 18.75 62.73 -57.30
N GLY A 326 19.31 63.59 -58.18
CA GLY A 326 20.51 63.29 -58.98
C GLY A 326 21.86 63.67 -58.37
N GLN A 327 22.93 63.43 -59.13
CA GLN A 327 24.15 64.24 -59.25
C GLN A 327 25.13 63.58 -60.26
N TRP A 328 25.64 64.42 -61.17
CA TRP A 328 26.79 64.30 -62.10
C TRP A 328 26.90 63.08 -63.03
#